data_AF-A0AAV9XDF4-F1
#
_entry.id   AF-A0AAV9XDF4-F1
#
_cell.length_a   1.000
_cell.length_b   1.000
_cell.length_c   1.000
_cell.angle_alpha   90.00
_cell.angle_beta   90.00
_cell.angle_gamma   90.00
#
_symmetry.space_group_name_H-M   'P 1'
#
loop_
_entity.id
_entity.type
_entity.pdbx_description
1 polymer ?
#
loop_
_entity_poly.entity_id
_entity_poly.type
_entity_poly.pdbx_seq_one_letter_code
_entity_poly.pdbx_strand_id
1 'polypeptide(L)'
;MSSPPSLLDLLSNTLIFNLIIPHLPIASRLALSSTSRACHDILKTSPDTFRRLDLSGVLSPFIDRTPLDSGGISWRAQRMDEALMEEEFYSGPIRGLFYSLHKQNILKNVSTLILDHMYITTDVMSEIILDTQGKFNVKILSVLGTQQFLSSVSDIIKQALRPGRPEGYPQLQALYIFGLERTWPVDRKKERRVARRRQLPNDLHQPVPDAPLEEWYLPASVPFVTQSWKQEAIQIIEAAEGMIQFDGILCRGPKHSTILNAKMVFPYPAEPAEIALGAGCMECGTSPEGPAVYGESPPHWLPLLAPPPFTGSAKEASRPTRLQDGSFPPLYARCTLCVRHRQCCKCQRWICENCATDDDVKLWITTFAVIWAGNVPKTALRGYVYGDDTDDFRRSEDSFNSLRSPDYLCLERCMPEEYYGSREKV
;
A
#
# COMPACT_ATOMS: atom_id res chain seq x y z
N MET A 1 -25.84 21.41 -42.40
CA MET A 1 -24.67 20.68 -41.88
C MET A 1 -24.22 21.40 -40.63
N SER A 2 -24.39 20.81 -39.45
CA SER A 2 -23.97 21.44 -38.19
C SER A 2 -22.44 21.53 -38.15
N SER A 3 -21.90 22.69 -37.78
CA SER A 3 -20.47 22.85 -37.50
C SER A 3 -20.03 21.84 -36.42
N PRO A 4 -18.79 21.31 -36.47
CA PRO A 4 -18.29 20.46 -35.41
C PRO A 4 -18.35 21.19 -34.07
N PRO A 5 -18.69 20.49 -32.97
CA PRO A 5 -18.81 21.11 -31.65
C PRO A 5 -17.47 21.74 -31.25
N SER A 6 -17.53 22.96 -30.72
CA SER A 6 -16.35 23.64 -30.21
C SER A 6 -15.88 22.98 -28.90
N LEU A 7 -14.61 23.21 -28.52
CA LEU A 7 -14.11 22.75 -27.23
C LEU A 7 -14.94 23.29 -26.06
N LEU A 8 -15.47 24.51 -26.19
CA LEU A 8 -16.32 25.13 -25.18
C LEU A 8 -17.64 24.37 -25.03
N ASP A 9 -18.24 23.91 -26.14
CA ASP A 9 -19.47 23.12 -26.12
C ASP A 9 -19.24 21.76 -25.44
N LEU A 10 -18.06 21.17 -25.65
CA LEU A 10 -17.66 19.93 -24.98
C LEU A 10 -17.45 20.12 -23.48
N LEU A 11 -16.76 21.18 -23.06
CA LEU A 11 -16.49 21.46 -21.63
C LEU A 11 -17.72 21.95 -20.88
N SER A 12 -18.70 22.53 -21.56
CA SER A 12 -19.98 22.91 -20.96
C SER A 12 -20.83 21.69 -20.59
N ASN A 13 -20.58 20.53 -21.21
CA ASN A 13 -21.21 19.28 -20.83
C ASN A 13 -20.51 18.68 -19.60
N THR A 14 -21.21 18.62 -18.47
CA THR A 14 -20.66 18.15 -17.19
C THR A 14 -20.15 16.72 -17.22
N LEU A 15 -20.74 15.83 -18.03
CA LEU A 15 -20.28 14.45 -18.17
C LEU A 15 -18.93 14.38 -18.90
N ILE A 16 -18.81 15.10 -20.02
CA ILE A 16 -17.58 15.15 -20.80
C ILE A 16 -16.48 15.87 -20.00
N PHE A 17 -16.85 16.95 -19.33
CA PHE A 17 -15.98 17.68 -18.41
C PHE A 17 -15.38 16.75 -17.35
N ASN A 18 -16.22 16.01 -16.64
CA ASN A 18 -15.79 15.10 -15.57
C ASN A 18 -14.96 13.92 -16.06
N LEU A 19 -15.06 13.55 -17.34
CA LEU A 19 -14.22 12.54 -17.97
C LEU A 19 -12.86 13.10 -18.39
N ILE A 20 -12.80 14.33 -18.93
CA ILE A 20 -11.56 14.90 -19.50
C ILE A 20 -10.67 15.53 -18.42
N ILE A 21 -11.27 16.31 -17.53
CA ILE A 21 -10.57 17.16 -16.57
C ILE A 21 -9.60 16.41 -15.66
N PRO A 22 -9.95 15.22 -15.11
CA PRO A 22 -9.04 14.46 -14.26
C PRO A 22 -7.72 14.10 -14.96
N HIS A 23 -7.74 13.92 -16.27
CA HIS A 23 -6.56 13.55 -17.07
C HIS A 23 -5.72 14.75 -17.52
N LEU A 24 -6.23 15.97 -17.38
CA LEU A 24 -5.46 17.18 -17.69
C LEU A 24 -4.56 17.56 -16.50
N PRO A 25 -3.26 17.81 -16.71
CA PRO A 25 -2.38 18.36 -15.68
C PRO A 25 -2.90 19.70 -15.15
N ILE A 26 -2.61 20.01 -13.88
CA ILE A 26 -3.08 21.25 -13.23
C ILE A 26 -2.61 22.50 -13.99
N ALA A 27 -1.35 22.50 -14.47
CA ALA A 27 -0.82 23.57 -15.30
C ALA A 27 -1.65 23.78 -16.58
N SER A 28 -2.09 22.70 -17.23
CA SER A 28 -2.95 22.77 -18.42
C SER A 28 -4.35 23.29 -18.08
N ARG A 29 -4.94 22.90 -16.93
CA ARG A 29 -6.23 23.43 -16.47
C ARG A 29 -6.15 24.94 -16.24
N LEU A 30 -5.08 25.41 -15.60
CA LEU A 30 -4.84 26.84 -15.37
C LEU A 30 -4.59 27.59 -16.68
N ALA A 31 -3.77 27.05 -17.59
CA ALA A 31 -3.54 27.63 -18.90
C ALA A 31 -4.84 27.73 -19.72
N LEU A 32 -5.67 26.68 -19.73
CA LEU A 32 -6.99 26.69 -20.36
C LEU A 32 -7.88 27.78 -19.78
N SER A 33 -7.88 27.94 -18.45
CA SER A 33 -8.64 29.01 -17.80
C SER A 33 -8.18 30.41 -18.19
N SER A 34 -6.92 30.59 -18.63
CA SER A 34 -6.41 31.88 -19.12
C SER A 34 -6.71 32.16 -20.60
N THR A 35 -7.23 31.19 -21.37
CA THR A 35 -7.46 31.37 -22.81
C THR A 35 -8.70 32.21 -23.14
N SER A 36 -9.78 32.06 -22.37
CA SER A 36 -11.04 32.77 -22.60
C SER A 36 -11.83 32.95 -21.31
N ARG A 37 -12.71 33.96 -21.26
CA ARG A 37 -13.59 34.20 -20.10
C ARG A 37 -14.57 33.05 -19.87
N ALA A 38 -15.12 32.47 -20.94
CA ALA A 38 -16.05 31.35 -20.83
C ALA A 38 -15.36 30.09 -20.26
N CYS A 39 -14.15 29.77 -20.73
CA CYS A 39 -13.35 28.69 -20.16
C CYS A 39 -12.94 28.98 -18.71
N HIS A 40 -12.57 30.23 -18.41
CA HIS A 40 -12.26 30.68 -17.06
C HIS A 40 -13.42 30.40 -16.11
N ASP A 41 -14.62 30.83 -16.47
CA ASP A 41 -15.81 30.70 -15.61
C ASP A 41 -16.20 29.23 -15.43
N ILE A 42 -16.23 28.42 -16.50
CA ILE A 42 -16.51 26.97 -16.38
C ILE A 42 -15.49 26.29 -15.47
N LEU A 43 -14.20 26.54 -15.66
CA LEU A 43 -13.14 25.87 -14.90
C LEU A 43 -13.03 26.38 -13.45
N LYS A 44 -13.27 27.65 -13.16
CA LYS A 44 -13.15 28.20 -11.80
C LYS A 44 -14.43 28.02 -10.98
N THR A 45 -15.59 27.97 -11.61
CA THR A 45 -16.87 27.77 -10.92
C THR A 45 -17.18 26.29 -10.69
N SER A 46 -16.70 25.40 -11.57
CA SER A 46 -16.92 23.95 -11.38
C SER A 46 -16.09 23.43 -10.19
N PRO A 47 -16.72 22.76 -9.21
CA PRO A 47 -16.00 22.16 -8.08
C PRO A 47 -15.12 20.99 -8.52
N ASP A 48 -15.40 20.40 -9.68
CA ASP A 48 -14.73 19.18 -10.14
C ASP A 48 -13.38 19.46 -10.80
N THR A 49 -13.11 20.72 -11.17
CA THR A 49 -11.87 21.13 -11.83
C THR A 49 -10.61 20.83 -11.03
N PHE A 50 -10.67 21.10 -9.72
CA PHE A 50 -9.53 20.97 -8.81
C PHE A 50 -9.79 19.92 -7.73
N ARG A 51 -10.76 19.03 -7.95
CA ARG A 51 -11.13 17.97 -7.01
C ARG A 51 -9.93 17.13 -6.58
N ARG A 52 -9.05 16.77 -7.54
CA ARG A 52 -7.74 16.17 -7.30
C ARG A 52 -6.65 17.20 -7.56
N LEU A 53 -5.87 17.50 -6.53
CA LEU A 53 -4.74 18.40 -6.56
C LEU A 53 -3.48 17.64 -6.16
N ASP A 54 -2.58 17.50 -7.11
CA ASP A 54 -1.26 16.90 -6.94
C ASP A 54 -0.20 18.02 -6.92
N LEU A 55 0.47 18.14 -5.77
CA LEU A 55 1.53 19.13 -5.55
C LEU A 55 2.91 18.46 -5.48
N SER A 56 2.98 17.14 -5.64
CA SER A 56 4.23 16.39 -5.72
C SER A 56 5.05 16.86 -6.91
N GLY A 57 6.12 17.60 -6.63
CA GLY A 57 7.00 18.18 -7.66
C GLY A 57 6.91 19.70 -7.82
N VAL A 58 5.87 20.37 -7.29
CA VAL A 58 5.78 21.84 -7.33
C VAL A 58 6.86 22.49 -6.45
N LEU A 59 7.16 21.86 -5.32
CA LEU A 59 8.14 22.34 -4.34
C LEU A 59 9.44 21.50 -4.31
N SER A 60 9.50 20.38 -5.04
CA SER A 60 10.67 19.51 -5.10
C SER A 60 11.97 20.18 -5.57
N PRO A 61 11.98 21.10 -6.57
CA PRO A 61 13.21 21.80 -6.95
C PRO A 61 13.63 22.91 -5.97
N PHE A 62 12.85 23.20 -4.94
CA PHE A 62 13.13 24.27 -3.96
C PHE A 62 13.82 23.76 -2.68
N ILE A 63 13.88 22.44 -2.46
CA ILE A 63 14.45 21.82 -1.25
C ILE A 63 15.67 21.01 -1.69
N ASP A 64 16.77 21.71 -1.99
CA ASP A 64 18.05 21.06 -2.21
C ASP A 64 18.52 20.49 -0.86
N ARG A 65 18.62 19.17 -0.75
CA ARG A 65 18.92 18.43 0.51
C ARG A 65 20.39 18.53 0.91
N THR A 66 21.05 19.65 0.63
CA THR A 66 22.43 19.89 1.07
C THR A 66 22.42 20.35 2.53
N PRO A 67 23.25 19.77 3.42
CA PRO A 67 23.43 20.29 4.77
C PRO A 67 23.78 21.78 4.69
N LEU A 68 23.07 22.60 5.46
CA LEU A 68 23.12 24.07 5.46
C LEU A 68 24.47 24.68 5.88
N ASP A 69 25.53 23.87 6.06
CA ASP A 69 26.82 24.30 6.61
C ASP A 69 27.83 24.77 5.55
N SER A 70 27.34 25.46 4.52
CA SER A 70 28.18 26.28 3.65
C SER A 70 27.59 27.67 3.60
N GLY A 71 28.07 28.52 4.52
CA GLY A 71 27.66 29.91 4.61
C GLY A 71 27.71 30.59 3.25
N GLY A 72 26.58 31.19 2.85
CA GLY A 72 26.58 32.20 1.79
C GLY A 72 25.69 31.96 0.57
N ILE A 73 24.74 31.01 0.56
CA ILE A 73 23.76 30.96 -0.55
C ILE A 73 22.46 31.64 -0.14
N SER A 74 22.26 32.86 -0.65
CA SER A 74 21.07 33.67 -0.42
C SER A 74 19.86 33.06 -1.14
N TRP A 75 19.05 32.29 -0.40
CA TRP A 75 17.66 32.03 -0.76
C TRP A 75 16.91 33.37 -0.72
N ARG A 76 16.10 33.67 -1.74
CA ARG A 76 15.41 34.96 -1.96
C ARG A 76 15.02 35.67 -0.64
N ALA A 77 15.85 36.64 -0.25
CA ALA A 77 15.59 37.72 0.70
C ALA A 77 14.69 37.41 1.91
N GLN A 78 14.99 36.37 2.67
CA GLN A 78 14.67 36.37 4.09
C GLN A 78 15.92 35.93 4.82
N ARG A 79 16.59 36.89 5.47
CA ARG A 79 17.66 36.57 6.41
C ARG A 79 17.07 35.57 7.39
N MET A 80 17.78 34.49 7.68
CA MET A 80 17.45 33.69 8.86
C MET A 80 17.58 34.64 10.05
N ASP A 81 16.45 35.13 10.55
CA ASP A 81 16.42 35.65 11.90
C ASP A 81 16.69 34.43 12.78
N GLU A 82 17.71 34.49 13.64
CA GLU A 82 18.14 33.40 14.53
C GLU A 82 17.01 32.90 15.47
N ALA A 83 15.84 33.53 15.43
CA ALA A 83 14.64 33.18 16.18
C ALA A 83 13.62 32.30 15.41
N LEU A 84 13.76 32.08 14.10
CA LEU A 84 12.84 31.23 13.34
C LEU A 84 13.15 29.75 13.58
N MET A 85 12.16 29.01 14.05
CA MET A 85 12.27 27.55 14.21
C MET A 85 12.37 26.87 12.84
N GLU A 86 13.15 25.80 12.75
CA GLU A 86 13.36 25.01 11.52
C GLU A 86 12.02 24.56 10.88
N GLU A 87 11.03 24.24 11.71
CA GLU A 87 9.69 23.85 11.27
C GLU A 87 8.90 24.99 10.59
N GLU A 88 9.05 26.24 11.04
CA GLU A 88 8.43 27.42 10.42
C GLU A 88 9.08 27.73 9.07
N PHE A 89 10.40 27.53 8.98
CA PHE A 89 11.15 27.71 7.74
C PHE A 89 10.70 26.72 6.66
N TYR A 90 10.65 25.42 6.96
CA TYR A 90 10.27 24.41 5.96
C TYR A 90 8.78 24.42 5.61
N SER A 91 7.91 24.84 6.54
CA SER A 91 6.47 24.94 6.29
C SER A 91 6.06 26.23 5.55
N GLY A 92 6.91 27.26 5.54
CA GLY A 92 6.64 28.55 4.88
C GLY A 92 6.21 28.41 3.40
N PRO A 93 6.95 27.70 2.55
CA PRO A 93 6.61 27.54 1.13
C PRO A 93 5.24 26.87 0.89
N ILE A 94 4.93 25.80 1.63
CA ILE A 94 3.66 25.09 1.47
C ILE A 94 2.49 25.90 2.04
N ARG A 95 2.68 26.59 3.17
CA ARG A 95 1.68 27.50 3.75
C ARG A 95 1.41 28.68 2.82
N GLY A 96 2.43 29.25 2.20
CA GLY A 96 2.28 30.31 1.20
C GLY A 96 1.50 29.84 -0.04
N LEU A 97 1.74 28.61 -0.49
CA LEU A 97 0.98 27.98 -1.56
C LEU A 97 -0.49 27.79 -1.16
N PHE A 98 -0.75 27.23 0.03
CA PHE A 98 -2.11 27.08 0.54
C PHE A 98 -2.84 28.42 0.68
N TYR A 99 -2.16 29.47 1.16
CA TYR A 99 -2.72 30.81 1.22
C TYR A 99 -3.14 31.32 -0.17
N SER A 100 -2.30 31.14 -1.19
CA SER A 100 -2.62 31.52 -2.58
C SER A 100 -3.80 30.73 -3.13
N LEU A 101 -3.83 29.42 -2.92
CA LEU A 101 -4.92 28.55 -3.39
C LEU A 101 -6.24 28.83 -2.64
N HIS A 102 -6.16 29.15 -1.35
CA HIS A 102 -7.31 29.58 -0.55
C HIS A 102 -7.88 30.89 -1.08
N LYS A 103 -7.03 31.89 -1.38
CA LYS A 103 -7.45 33.18 -1.97
C LYS A 103 -8.15 33.00 -3.32
N GLN A 104 -7.78 31.97 -4.08
CA GLN A 104 -8.42 31.61 -5.34
C GLN A 104 -9.66 30.72 -5.17
N ASN A 105 -10.10 30.43 -3.94
CA ASN A 105 -11.19 29.49 -3.62
C ASN A 105 -11.00 28.07 -4.20
N ILE A 106 -9.76 27.65 -4.43
CA ILE A 106 -9.44 26.32 -4.98
C ILE A 106 -9.52 25.26 -3.88
N LEU A 107 -8.89 25.50 -2.72
CA LEU A 107 -8.73 24.49 -1.65
C LEU A 107 -10.06 23.92 -1.12
N LYS A 108 -11.12 24.74 -1.13
CA LYS A 108 -12.47 24.32 -0.69
C LYS A 108 -13.08 23.24 -1.58
N ASN A 109 -12.61 23.11 -2.81
CA ASN A 109 -13.08 22.12 -3.78
C ASN A 109 -12.15 20.91 -3.90
N VAL A 110 -11.01 20.90 -3.19
CA VAL A 110 -10.04 19.81 -3.23
C VAL A 110 -10.47 18.69 -2.29
N SER A 111 -10.90 17.56 -2.84
CA SER A 111 -11.21 16.34 -2.06
C SER A 111 -10.02 15.40 -1.93
N THR A 112 -9.12 15.40 -2.91
CA THR A 112 -7.92 14.56 -2.94
C THR A 112 -6.70 15.45 -3.04
N LEU A 113 -5.90 15.49 -1.98
CA LEU A 113 -4.66 16.27 -1.91
C LEU A 113 -3.46 15.31 -1.88
N ILE A 114 -2.54 15.47 -2.82
CA ILE A 114 -1.32 14.65 -2.91
C ILE A 114 -0.12 15.56 -2.67
N LEU A 115 0.63 15.23 -1.63
CA LEU A 115 1.83 15.92 -1.16
C LEU A 115 3.01 14.94 -1.04
N ASP A 116 3.00 13.86 -1.82
CA ASP A 116 4.03 12.83 -1.81
C ASP A 116 5.42 13.43 -2.09
N HIS A 117 6.42 12.94 -1.36
CA HIS A 117 7.83 13.32 -1.44
C HIS A 117 8.12 14.80 -1.14
N MET A 118 7.20 15.51 -0.50
CA MET A 118 7.42 16.88 -0.02
C MET A 118 7.80 16.89 1.46
N TYR A 119 8.63 17.85 1.88
CA TYR A 119 8.86 18.03 3.31
C TYR A 119 7.63 18.68 3.95
N ILE A 120 6.92 17.92 4.78
CA ILE A 120 5.71 18.39 5.48
C ILE A 120 5.98 18.28 6.98
N THR A 121 5.64 19.33 7.72
CA THR A 121 5.75 19.34 9.18
C THR A 121 4.46 18.86 9.82
N THR A 122 4.58 18.42 11.07
CA THR A 122 3.48 17.96 11.92
C THR A 122 2.37 19.00 12.03
N ASP A 123 2.72 20.29 12.06
CA ASP A 123 1.74 21.38 12.10
C ASP A 123 0.92 21.53 10.83
N VAL A 124 1.54 21.32 9.67
CA VAL A 124 0.81 21.39 8.40
C VAL A 124 -0.15 20.21 8.29
N MET A 125 0.28 19.03 8.74
CA MET A 125 -0.60 17.87 8.85
C MET A 125 -1.77 18.12 9.80
N SER A 126 -1.51 18.69 10.98
CA SER A 126 -2.56 18.99 11.95
C SER A 126 -3.52 20.07 11.42
N GLU A 127 -3.03 21.08 10.72
CA GLU A 127 -3.86 22.11 10.06
C GLU A 127 -4.82 21.50 9.04
N ILE A 128 -4.38 20.53 8.24
CA ILE A 128 -5.22 19.86 7.24
C ILE A 128 -6.22 18.90 7.90
N ILE A 129 -5.75 18.02 8.78
CA ILE A 129 -6.57 16.94 9.36
C ILE A 129 -7.59 17.50 10.37
N LEU A 130 -7.17 18.46 11.18
CA LEU A 130 -8.00 19.03 12.24
C LEU A 130 -8.83 20.23 11.76
N ASP A 131 -8.86 20.53 10.47
CA ASP A 131 -9.64 21.66 9.99
C ASP A 131 -11.12 21.53 10.40
N THR A 132 -11.63 22.61 10.98
CA THR A 132 -13.05 22.81 11.35
C THR A 132 -13.60 24.08 10.72
N GLN A 133 -12.73 24.92 10.14
CA GLN A 133 -13.05 26.22 9.59
C GLN A 133 -13.45 26.13 8.12
N GLY A 134 -13.32 24.95 7.50
CA GLY A 134 -13.68 24.70 6.10
C GLY A 134 -12.70 25.36 5.12
N LYS A 135 -11.44 25.50 5.51
CA LYS A 135 -10.33 25.90 4.62
C LYS A 135 -10.00 24.77 3.64
N PHE A 136 -10.03 23.54 4.14
CA PHE A 136 -9.74 22.30 3.43
C PHE A 136 -11.01 21.45 3.35
N ASN A 137 -11.24 20.85 2.18
CA ASN A 137 -12.30 19.86 1.96
C ASN A 137 -11.73 18.46 1.70
N VAL A 138 -10.59 18.17 2.33
CA VAL A 138 -9.75 17.02 1.99
C VAL A 138 -10.32 15.76 2.62
N LYS A 139 -10.78 14.84 1.76
CA LYS A 139 -11.26 13.50 2.13
C LYS A 139 -10.19 12.43 1.96
N ILE A 140 -9.29 12.63 1.00
CA ILE A 140 -8.16 11.75 0.73
C ILE A 140 -6.89 12.60 0.79
N LEU A 141 -5.98 12.25 1.69
CA LEU A 141 -4.66 12.87 1.81
C LEU A 141 -3.59 11.84 1.46
N SER A 142 -2.62 12.22 0.65
CA SER A 142 -1.45 11.40 0.34
C SER A 142 -0.17 12.15 0.72
N VAL A 143 0.64 11.51 1.55
CA VAL A 143 1.91 12.02 2.09
C VAL A 143 2.98 10.93 2.04
N LEU A 144 3.05 10.22 0.91
CA LEU A 144 4.02 9.14 0.75
C LEU A 144 5.46 9.68 0.74
N GLY A 145 6.40 8.91 1.27
CA GLY A 145 7.82 9.28 1.28
C GLY A 145 8.25 10.26 2.38
N THR A 146 7.37 10.57 3.35
CA THR A 146 7.71 11.38 4.53
C THR A 146 7.63 10.54 5.81
N GLN A 147 8.78 10.18 6.37
CA GLN A 147 8.86 9.33 7.57
C GLN A 147 9.00 10.13 8.87
N GLN A 148 9.35 11.41 8.78
CA GLN A 148 9.78 12.25 9.91
C GLN A 148 8.71 12.54 10.97
N PHE A 149 7.43 12.37 10.65
CA PHE A 149 6.32 12.75 11.55
C PHE A 149 5.40 11.60 11.95
N LEU A 150 5.72 10.34 11.60
CA LEU A 150 4.87 9.18 11.88
C LEU A 150 4.52 9.06 13.37
N SER A 151 5.48 9.34 14.25
CA SER A 151 5.30 9.29 15.71
C SER A 151 4.20 10.26 16.20
N SER A 152 4.07 11.43 15.57
CA SER A 152 3.09 12.45 15.97
C SER A 152 1.72 12.29 15.30
N VAL A 153 1.62 11.54 14.19
CA VAL A 153 0.36 11.36 13.45
C VAL A 153 -0.69 10.63 14.29
N SER A 154 -0.27 9.65 15.09
CA SER A 154 -1.15 8.94 16.03
C SER A 154 -1.89 9.92 16.94
N ASP A 155 -1.18 10.91 17.50
CA ASP A 155 -1.78 11.90 18.39
C ASP A 155 -2.71 12.87 17.65
N ILE A 156 -2.35 13.27 16.43
CA ILE A 156 -3.22 14.09 15.56
C ILE A 156 -4.52 13.34 15.26
N ILE A 157 -4.44 12.06 14.91
CA ILE A 157 -5.62 11.22 14.62
C ILE A 157 -6.49 11.07 15.86
N LYS A 158 -5.89 10.74 17.02
CA LYS A 158 -6.60 10.67 18.30
C LYS A 158 -7.27 12.00 18.63
N GLN A 159 -6.61 13.12 18.33
CA GLN A 159 -7.18 14.46 18.51
C GLN A 159 -8.35 14.72 17.53
N ALA A 160 -8.23 14.28 16.27
CA ALA A 160 -9.25 14.42 15.25
C ALA A 160 -10.53 13.66 15.62
N LEU A 161 -10.37 12.48 16.22
CA LEU A 161 -11.44 11.54 16.56
C LEU A 161 -11.96 11.67 18.00
N ARG A 162 -11.62 12.75 18.73
CA ARG A 162 -12.09 12.95 20.11
C ARG A 162 -13.63 13.05 20.18
N PRO A 163 -14.25 12.47 21.24
CA PRO A 163 -15.67 12.63 21.47
C PRO A 163 -16.01 14.11 21.71
N GLY A 164 -17.06 14.62 21.06
CA GLY A 164 -17.47 16.02 21.12
C GLY A 164 -17.14 16.86 19.89
N ARG A 165 -16.55 16.27 18.84
CA ARG A 165 -16.40 16.92 17.53
C ARG A 165 -17.76 17.10 16.83
N PRO A 166 -17.95 18.19 16.04
CA PRO A 166 -19.13 18.34 15.19
C PRO A 166 -19.26 17.17 14.21
N GLU A 167 -20.51 16.79 13.93
CA GLU A 167 -20.86 15.69 13.04
C GLU A 167 -20.25 15.89 11.64
N GLY A 168 -19.72 14.82 11.05
CA GLY A 168 -19.03 14.87 9.76
C GLY A 168 -17.56 15.31 9.81
N TYR A 169 -16.98 15.48 11.01
CA TYR A 169 -15.55 15.70 11.20
C TYR A 169 -14.86 14.54 11.95
N PRO A 170 -13.61 14.20 11.61
CA PRO A 170 -12.80 14.77 10.52
C PRO A 170 -13.39 14.44 9.14
N GLN A 171 -13.18 15.35 8.17
CA GLN A 171 -13.61 15.12 6.79
C GLN A 171 -12.74 14.08 6.07
N LEU A 172 -11.53 13.87 6.59
CA LEU A 172 -10.58 12.89 6.11
C LEU A 172 -11.16 11.48 6.30
N GLN A 173 -11.22 10.73 5.20
CA GLN A 173 -11.70 9.35 5.16
C GLN A 173 -10.58 8.37 4.77
N ALA A 174 -9.54 8.84 4.11
CA ALA A 174 -8.44 8.02 3.62
C ALA A 174 -7.09 8.77 3.72
N LEU A 175 -6.08 8.09 4.25
CA LEU A 175 -4.71 8.61 4.37
C LEU A 175 -3.71 7.61 3.76
N TYR A 176 -3.01 8.04 2.71
CA TYR A 176 -1.85 7.32 2.16
C TYR A 176 -0.59 7.82 2.84
N ILE A 177 0.04 6.95 3.63
CA ILE A 177 1.20 7.31 4.45
C ILE A 177 2.24 6.18 4.54
N PHE A 178 1.82 4.95 4.24
CA PHE A 178 2.60 3.74 4.46
C PHE A 178 3.26 3.15 3.21
N GLY A 179 2.79 3.56 2.03
CA GLY A 179 3.15 2.97 0.76
C GLY A 179 4.64 2.98 0.49
N LEU A 180 5.10 1.93 -0.19
CA LEU A 180 6.45 1.84 -0.72
C LEU A 180 6.76 3.06 -1.59
N GLU A 181 7.94 3.66 -1.39
CA GLU A 181 8.45 4.79 -2.17
C GLU A 181 8.45 4.44 -3.67
N ARG A 182 7.37 4.79 -4.37
CA ARG A 182 7.23 4.62 -5.81
C ARG A 182 7.12 5.99 -6.41
N THR A 183 8.17 6.35 -7.14
CA THR A 183 8.16 7.52 -8.00
C THR A 183 7.09 7.33 -9.09
N TRP A 184 5.98 8.03 -8.96
CA TRP A 184 5.10 8.32 -10.10
C TRP A 184 5.87 9.26 -11.04
N PRO A 185 5.99 9.03 -12.36
CA PRO A 185 5.11 8.28 -13.26
C PRO A 185 5.66 6.90 -13.67
N VAL A 186 4.77 5.92 -13.71
CA VAL A 186 5.08 4.54 -14.12
C VAL A 186 5.40 4.50 -15.61
N ASP A 187 6.68 4.33 -15.95
CA ASP A 187 7.09 3.92 -17.29
C ASP A 187 6.65 2.45 -17.49
N ARG A 188 5.60 2.24 -18.30
CA ARG A 188 5.00 0.93 -18.65
C ARG A 188 6.04 -0.10 -19.12
N LYS A 189 7.25 0.33 -19.52
CA LYS A 189 8.37 -0.56 -19.89
C LYS A 189 9.02 -1.27 -18.70
N LYS A 190 9.04 -0.68 -17.50
CA LYS A 190 9.60 -1.29 -16.28
C LYS A 190 8.70 -2.40 -15.73
N GLU A 191 7.38 -2.23 -15.78
CA GLU A 191 6.40 -3.25 -15.39
C GLU A 191 6.59 -4.56 -16.19
N ARG A 192 6.82 -4.47 -17.51
CA ARG A 192 7.05 -5.65 -18.36
C ARG A 192 8.31 -6.45 -17.98
N ARG A 193 9.33 -5.81 -17.41
CA ARG A 193 10.57 -6.49 -16.96
C ARG A 193 10.40 -7.13 -15.58
N VAL A 194 9.64 -6.52 -14.67
CA VAL A 194 9.34 -7.10 -13.35
C VAL A 194 8.33 -8.25 -13.47
N ALA A 195 7.31 -8.11 -14.33
CA ALA A 195 6.36 -9.17 -14.64
C ALA A 195 7.03 -10.42 -15.26
N ARG A 196 8.08 -10.25 -16.09
CA ARG A 196 8.84 -11.37 -16.66
C ARG A 196 9.68 -12.14 -15.64
N ARG A 197 10.11 -11.53 -14.53
CA ARG A 197 10.82 -12.22 -13.43
C ARG A 197 9.88 -12.88 -12.42
N ARG A 198 8.59 -12.56 -12.45
CA ARG A 198 7.52 -13.10 -11.60
C ARG A 198 6.61 -14.06 -12.38
N GLN A 199 7.15 -14.81 -13.33
CA GLN A 199 6.37 -15.87 -13.98
C GLN A 199 6.04 -16.92 -12.91
N LEU A 200 4.77 -16.91 -12.51
CA LEU A 200 4.13 -17.99 -11.77
C LEU A 200 4.38 -19.30 -12.53
N PRO A 201 4.65 -20.42 -11.85
CA PRO A 201 4.66 -21.70 -12.51
C PRO A 201 3.28 -21.96 -13.13
N ASN A 202 3.25 -22.33 -14.41
CA ASN A 202 2.07 -22.48 -15.29
C ASN A 202 0.98 -23.47 -14.81
N ASP A 203 1.09 -24.09 -13.64
CA ASP A 203 0.24 -25.21 -13.22
C ASP A 203 -0.80 -24.85 -12.15
N LEU A 204 -1.07 -23.56 -11.93
CA LEU A 204 -2.23 -23.16 -11.15
C LEU A 204 -3.39 -22.93 -12.12
N HIS A 205 -4.46 -23.72 -12.00
CA HIS A 205 -5.78 -23.38 -12.51
C HIS A 205 -6.23 -22.06 -11.86
N GLN A 206 -5.70 -20.95 -12.35
CA GLN A 206 -6.10 -19.61 -11.98
C GLN A 206 -6.86 -19.04 -13.17
N PRO A 207 -8.03 -18.40 -12.96
CA PRO A 207 -8.52 -17.43 -13.92
C PRO A 207 -7.47 -16.32 -13.96
N VAL A 208 -6.61 -16.33 -14.98
CA VAL A 208 -5.63 -15.27 -15.22
C VAL A 208 -6.46 -14.02 -15.51
N PRO A 209 -6.45 -12.98 -14.66
CA PRO A 209 -7.13 -11.75 -15.00
C PRO A 209 -6.40 -11.09 -16.17
N ASP A 210 -7.16 -10.56 -17.14
CA ASP A 210 -6.60 -9.85 -18.32
C ASP A 210 -5.83 -8.56 -17.92
N ALA A 211 -6.00 -8.10 -16.68
CA ALA A 211 -5.33 -6.95 -16.09
C ALA A 211 -4.46 -7.36 -14.89
N PRO A 212 -3.28 -6.73 -14.70
CA PRO A 212 -2.46 -6.98 -13.54
C PRO A 212 -3.21 -6.55 -12.27
N LEU A 213 -3.44 -7.51 -11.36
CA LEU A 213 -3.97 -7.22 -10.04
C LEU A 213 -3.02 -6.32 -9.25
N GLU A 214 -3.59 -5.53 -8.34
CA GLU A 214 -2.83 -4.72 -7.40
C GLU A 214 -2.04 -5.62 -6.44
N GLU A 215 -0.96 -5.09 -5.86
CA GLU A 215 0.00 -5.90 -5.12
C GLU A 215 -0.61 -6.65 -3.95
N TRP A 216 -1.53 -6.03 -3.22
CA TRP A 216 -2.27 -6.65 -2.13
C TRP A 216 -2.98 -7.96 -2.52
N TYR A 217 -3.22 -8.20 -3.81
CA TYR A 217 -3.86 -9.42 -4.33
C TYR A 217 -2.90 -10.35 -5.07
N LEU A 218 -1.62 -9.97 -5.20
CA LEU A 218 -0.59 -10.81 -5.79
C LEU A 218 0.05 -11.73 -4.74
N PRO A 219 0.37 -12.99 -5.09
CA PRO A 219 0.98 -13.92 -4.15
C PRO A 219 2.39 -13.45 -3.74
N ALA A 220 2.62 -13.43 -2.42
CA ALA A 220 3.86 -12.99 -1.77
C ALA A 220 4.41 -11.65 -2.25
N SER A 221 3.52 -10.73 -2.59
CA SER A 221 3.92 -9.33 -2.61
C SER A 221 4.13 -8.84 -1.17
N VAL A 222 4.98 -7.85 -1.03
CA VAL A 222 5.20 -7.14 0.24
C VAL A 222 4.72 -5.71 0.02
N PRO A 223 3.40 -5.45 0.09
CA PRO A 223 2.84 -4.15 -0.24
C PRO A 223 3.10 -3.12 0.89
N PHE A 224 3.48 -3.59 2.08
CA PHE A 224 3.65 -2.78 3.28
C PHE A 224 4.95 -3.15 4.01
N VAL A 225 5.84 -2.17 4.23
CA VAL A 225 7.16 -2.37 4.87
C VAL A 225 7.27 -1.47 6.09
N THR A 226 7.26 -2.06 7.29
CA THR A 226 7.19 -1.32 8.55
C THR A 226 8.47 -1.32 9.41
N GLN A 227 9.60 -1.83 8.89
CA GLN A 227 10.73 -2.28 9.71
C GLN A 227 11.27 -1.25 10.73
N SER A 228 11.25 0.05 10.44
CA SER A 228 11.75 1.10 11.34
C SER A 228 10.67 1.88 12.10
N TRP A 229 9.38 1.67 11.81
CA TRP A 229 8.26 2.49 12.34
C TRP A 229 6.99 1.67 12.58
N LYS A 230 7.20 0.40 12.95
CA LYS A 230 6.15 -0.60 13.11
C LYS A 230 5.16 -0.25 14.22
N GLN A 231 5.65 0.25 15.34
CA GLN A 231 4.82 0.59 16.49
C GLN A 231 3.93 1.80 16.18
N GLU A 232 4.48 2.79 15.49
CA GLU A 232 3.78 3.98 15.04
C GLU A 232 2.66 3.60 14.07
N ALA A 233 2.95 2.71 13.10
CA ALA A 233 1.94 2.21 12.17
C ALA A 233 0.77 1.53 12.88
N ILE A 234 1.05 0.66 13.84
CA ILE A 234 0.02 -0.02 14.64
C ILE A 234 -0.84 1.01 15.38
N GLN A 235 -0.21 1.94 16.10
CA GLN A 235 -0.92 2.96 16.87
C GLN A 235 -1.79 3.86 15.99
N ILE A 236 -1.31 4.22 14.79
CA ILE A 236 -2.05 5.02 13.82
C ILE A 236 -3.29 4.27 13.34
N ILE A 237 -3.13 3.01 12.91
CA ILE A 237 -4.23 2.23 12.34
C ILE A 237 -5.28 1.92 13.42
N GLU A 238 -4.85 1.54 14.63
CA GLU A 238 -5.76 1.30 15.77
C GLU A 238 -6.49 2.57 16.19
N ALA A 239 -5.82 3.72 16.24
CA ALA A 239 -6.44 4.98 16.63
C ALA A 239 -7.56 5.43 15.68
N ALA A 240 -7.50 5.01 14.41
CA ALA A 240 -8.42 5.39 13.35
C ALA A 240 -9.39 4.28 12.93
N GLU A 241 -9.45 3.17 13.67
CA GLU A 241 -10.22 1.99 13.30
C GLU A 241 -11.68 2.34 12.95
N GLY A 242 -12.10 1.94 11.74
CA GLY A 242 -13.45 2.18 11.22
C GLY A 242 -13.76 3.61 10.76
N MET A 243 -12.88 4.58 10.99
CA MET A 243 -13.11 6.00 10.67
C MET A 243 -12.24 6.51 9.52
N ILE A 244 -10.95 6.17 9.52
CA ILE A 244 -9.99 6.55 8.47
C ILE A 244 -9.35 5.29 7.90
N GLN A 245 -9.36 5.16 6.58
CA GLN A 245 -8.70 4.06 5.87
C GLN A 245 -7.24 4.40 5.56
N PHE A 246 -6.39 3.38 5.50
CA PHE A 246 -4.96 3.51 5.20
C PHE A 246 -4.52 2.57 4.10
N ASP A 247 -3.38 2.86 3.49
CA ASP A 247 -2.69 2.00 2.52
C ASP A 247 -1.96 0.80 3.15
N GLY A 248 -2.11 0.62 4.46
CA GLY A 248 -1.71 -0.55 5.24
C GLY A 248 -2.86 -1.02 6.15
N ILE A 249 -2.86 -2.31 6.49
CA ILE A 249 -3.89 -2.93 7.34
C ILE A 249 -3.24 -3.75 8.46
N LEU A 250 -3.99 -4.02 9.53
CA LEU A 250 -3.57 -4.95 10.58
C LEU A 250 -3.76 -6.40 10.14
N CYS A 251 -2.86 -7.26 10.60
CA CYS A 251 -2.91 -8.69 10.42
C CYS A 251 -4.06 -9.27 11.23
N ARG A 252 -4.99 -9.95 10.54
CA ARG A 252 -6.12 -10.67 11.15
C ARG A 252 -5.75 -12.11 11.55
N GLY A 253 -4.46 -12.33 11.85
CA GLY A 253 -3.86 -13.58 12.30
C GLY A 253 -4.59 -14.23 13.47
N PRO A 254 -4.79 -15.56 13.53
CA PRO A 254 -5.24 -16.20 14.77
C PRO A 254 -4.27 -15.92 15.92
N LYS A 255 -2.97 -15.74 15.62
CA LYS A 255 -1.95 -15.33 16.59
C LYS A 255 -2.20 -13.95 17.22
N HIS A 256 -2.92 -13.05 16.53
CA HIS A 256 -3.26 -11.70 17.01
C HIS A 256 -4.71 -11.60 17.49
N SER A 257 -5.47 -12.69 17.45
CA SER A 257 -6.89 -12.65 17.78
C SER A 257 -7.10 -12.33 19.26
N THR A 258 -7.77 -11.22 19.53
CA THR A 258 -8.18 -10.78 20.87
C THR A 258 -9.44 -11.51 21.34
N ILE A 259 -9.56 -12.81 21.04
CA ILE A 259 -10.72 -13.59 21.49
C ILE A 259 -10.47 -14.00 22.95
N LEU A 260 -11.17 -13.31 23.85
CA LEU A 260 -11.36 -13.64 25.26
C LEU A 260 -12.04 -15.02 25.44
N ASN A 261 -11.36 -16.11 25.07
CA ASN A 261 -11.80 -17.45 25.40
C ASN A 261 -11.02 -17.96 26.63
N ALA A 262 -11.54 -17.55 27.79
CA ALA A 262 -11.61 -18.24 29.09
C ALA A 262 -10.36 -18.85 29.76
N LYS A 263 -9.20 -19.02 29.12
CA LYS A 263 -8.00 -19.58 29.79
C LYS A 263 -6.73 -18.95 29.23
N MET A 264 -6.27 -17.90 29.91
CA MET A 264 -4.94 -17.27 29.81
C MET A 264 -4.12 -17.60 28.56
N VAL A 265 -4.15 -16.69 27.58
CA VAL A 265 -3.09 -16.55 26.57
C VAL A 265 -2.87 -15.06 26.39
N PHE A 266 -1.63 -14.59 26.58
CA PHE A 266 -1.27 -13.21 26.28
C PHE A 266 -1.54 -12.97 24.78
N PRO A 267 -2.45 -12.06 24.38
CA PRO A 267 -2.60 -11.76 22.97
C PRO A 267 -1.24 -11.26 22.48
N TYR A 268 -0.70 -11.87 21.41
CA TYR A 268 0.40 -11.21 20.73
C TYR A 268 -0.08 -9.82 20.33
N PRO A 269 0.77 -8.79 20.45
CA PRO A 269 0.38 -7.43 20.08
C PRO A 269 -0.14 -7.40 18.64
N ALA A 270 -1.00 -6.42 18.35
CA ALA A 270 -1.43 -6.15 16.99
C ALA A 270 -0.20 -5.95 16.10
N GLU A 271 -0.32 -6.40 14.85
CA GLU A 271 0.81 -6.54 13.94
C GLU A 271 0.35 -6.10 12.54
N PRO A 272 1.11 -5.31 11.79
CA PRO A 272 0.76 -4.94 10.44
C PRO A 272 0.80 -6.15 9.49
N ALA A 273 -0.12 -6.20 8.53
CA ALA A 273 -0.06 -7.19 7.46
C ALA A 273 0.98 -6.78 6.41
N GLU A 274 2.11 -7.48 6.37
CA GLU A 274 3.23 -7.16 5.49
C GLU A 274 3.22 -7.99 4.20
N ILE A 275 2.55 -9.14 4.19
CA ILE A 275 2.61 -10.13 3.11
C ILE A 275 1.21 -10.39 2.57
N ALA A 276 1.04 -10.20 1.26
CA ALA A 276 -0.15 -10.67 0.54
C ALA A 276 0.01 -12.17 0.18
N LEU A 277 -1.03 -12.96 0.41
CA LEU A 277 -1.01 -14.41 0.20
C LEU A 277 -1.66 -14.83 -1.14
N GLY A 278 -2.15 -13.88 -1.93
CA GLY A 278 -2.74 -14.15 -3.24
C GLY A 278 -4.01 -15.00 -3.13
N ALA A 279 -3.92 -16.28 -3.46
CA ALA A 279 -5.08 -17.20 -3.52
C ALA A 279 -5.44 -17.85 -2.17
N GLY A 280 -4.77 -17.49 -1.07
CA GLY A 280 -5.01 -18.08 0.25
C GLY A 280 -4.26 -19.38 0.48
N CYS A 281 -4.76 -20.23 1.39
CA CYS A 281 -4.13 -21.49 1.76
C CYS A 281 -4.06 -22.47 0.57
N MET A 282 -2.93 -23.14 0.40
CA MET A 282 -2.73 -24.10 -0.69
C MET A 282 -3.63 -25.34 -0.64
N GLU A 283 -4.17 -25.68 0.53
CA GLU A 283 -5.04 -26.86 0.70
C GLU A 283 -6.53 -26.50 0.62
N CYS A 284 -6.99 -25.55 1.45
CA CYS A 284 -8.41 -25.18 1.51
C CYS A 284 -8.80 -23.96 0.65
N GLY A 285 -7.84 -23.27 0.03
CA GLY A 285 -8.09 -22.07 -0.78
C GLY A 285 -8.57 -20.85 0.01
N THR A 286 -8.46 -20.87 1.35
CA THR A 286 -8.97 -19.79 2.22
C THR A 286 -8.05 -19.52 3.41
N SER A 287 -8.49 -18.73 4.39
CA SER A 287 -7.79 -18.49 5.66
C SER A 287 -8.74 -18.67 6.87
N PRO A 288 -8.23 -18.94 8.08
CA PRO A 288 -9.06 -19.18 9.27
C PRO A 288 -10.01 -18.04 9.64
N GLU A 289 -9.60 -16.80 9.42
CA GLU A 289 -10.37 -15.57 9.62
C GLU A 289 -11.24 -15.18 8.41
N GLY A 290 -11.13 -15.93 7.32
CA GLY A 290 -11.81 -15.65 6.06
C GLY A 290 -11.21 -14.51 5.23
N PRO A 291 -11.51 -14.48 3.92
CA PRO A 291 -11.06 -13.41 3.04
C PRO A 291 -11.67 -12.06 3.40
N ALA A 292 -10.94 -10.98 3.14
CA ALA A 292 -11.55 -9.65 3.07
C ALA A 292 -12.00 -9.40 1.62
N VAL A 293 -13.29 -9.12 1.42
CA VAL A 293 -13.90 -8.93 0.10
C VAL A 293 -14.47 -7.52 -0.01
N TYR A 294 -14.13 -6.83 -1.09
CA TYR A 294 -14.63 -5.47 -1.34
C TYR A 294 -16.16 -5.45 -1.46
N GLY A 295 -16.80 -4.61 -0.65
CA GLY A 295 -18.25 -4.44 -0.62
C GLY A 295 -18.99 -5.36 0.37
N GLU A 296 -18.33 -6.43 0.84
CA GLU A 296 -18.90 -7.35 1.84
C GLU A 296 -18.22 -7.19 3.21
N SER A 297 -16.90 -7.05 3.21
CA SER A 297 -16.11 -6.89 4.42
C SER A 297 -16.06 -5.44 4.91
N PRO A 298 -15.81 -5.21 6.22
CA PRO A 298 -15.57 -3.88 6.76
C PRO A 298 -14.46 -3.12 6.01
N PRO A 299 -14.62 -1.81 5.77
CA PRO A 299 -13.64 -1.03 4.99
C PRO A 299 -12.23 -0.99 5.58
N HIS A 300 -12.06 -1.15 6.90
CA HIS A 300 -10.76 -1.16 7.57
C HIS A 300 -10.00 -2.49 7.39
N TRP A 301 -10.63 -3.53 6.84
CA TRP A 301 -9.94 -4.78 6.44
C TRP A 301 -9.31 -4.69 5.05
N LEU A 302 -9.65 -3.64 4.30
CA LEU A 302 -9.21 -3.45 2.93
C LEU A 302 -8.23 -2.27 2.88
N PRO A 303 -7.03 -2.46 2.31
CA PRO A 303 -6.06 -1.40 2.17
C PRO A 303 -6.54 -0.42 1.10
N LEU A 304 -6.11 0.83 1.23
CA LEU A 304 -6.14 1.78 0.12
C LEU A 304 -5.19 1.30 -0.98
N LEU A 305 -5.68 1.31 -2.21
CA LEU A 305 -4.94 0.88 -3.39
C LEU A 305 -4.40 2.11 -4.11
N ALA A 306 -3.14 2.04 -4.48
CA ALA A 306 -2.50 3.09 -5.25
C ALA A 306 -2.76 2.91 -6.76
N PRO A 307 -2.93 3.99 -7.53
CA PRO A 307 -2.92 5.40 -7.12
C PRO A 307 -4.25 5.89 -6.50
N PRO A 308 -4.24 7.00 -5.73
CA PRO A 308 -5.47 7.61 -5.22
C PRO A 308 -6.48 7.94 -6.34
N PRO A 309 -7.79 7.66 -6.15
CA PRO A 309 -8.80 7.84 -7.19
C PRO A 309 -9.10 9.31 -7.45
N PHE A 310 -9.62 9.60 -8.65
CA PHE A 310 -10.00 10.96 -9.05
C PHE A 310 -11.30 11.47 -8.41
N THR A 311 -12.17 10.56 -7.98
CA THR A 311 -13.51 10.88 -7.50
C THR A 311 -13.53 11.44 -6.08
N GLY A 312 -12.45 11.29 -5.32
CA GLY A 312 -12.36 11.74 -3.92
C GLY A 312 -13.07 10.82 -2.92
N SER A 313 -13.44 9.60 -3.32
CA SER A 313 -14.13 8.63 -2.48
C SER A 313 -13.16 7.60 -1.89
N ALA A 314 -13.12 7.48 -0.56
CA ALA A 314 -12.32 6.47 0.13
C ALA A 314 -12.77 5.03 -0.22
N LYS A 315 -14.08 4.82 -0.46
CA LYS A 315 -14.59 3.54 -0.96
C LYS A 315 -14.03 3.19 -2.32
N GLU A 316 -13.84 4.15 -3.21
CA GLU A 316 -13.25 3.87 -4.52
C GLU A 316 -11.74 3.65 -4.42
N ALA A 317 -11.09 4.28 -3.43
CA ALA A 317 -9.67 4.12 -3.16
C ALA A 317 -9.30 2.69 -2.72
N SER A 318 -10.19 1.96 -2.05
CA SER A 318 -9.96 0.56 -1.68
C SER A 318 -10.53 -0.45 -2.70
N ARG A 319 -11.02 0.00 -3.86
CA ARG A 319 -11.68 -0.86 -4.85
C ARG A 319 -10.66 -1.60 -5.72
N PRO A 320 -10.55 -2.94 -5.63
CA PRO A 320 -9.67 -3.70 -6.50
C PRO A 320 -10.19 -3.80 -7.92
N THR A 321 -9.29 -4.16 -8.83
CA THR A 321 -9.65 -4.52 -10.20
C THR A 321 -10.60 -5.73 -10.18
N ARG A 322 -11.73 -5.62 -10.90
CA ARG A 322 -12.70 -6.71 -11.02
C ARG A 322 -12.12 -7.88 -11.80
N LEU A 323 -12.49 -9.09 -11.38
CA LEU A 323 -12.22 -10.32 -12.09
C LEU A 323 -13.12 -10.46 -13.33
N GLN A 324 -12.80 -11.42 -14.19
CA GLN A 324 -13.51 -11.66 -15.46
C GLN A 324 -15.00 -12.03 -15.27
N ASP A 325 -15.30 -12.70 -14.18
CA ASP A 325 -16.66 -13.06 -13.74
C ASP A 325 -17.44 -11.85 -13.18
N GLY A 326 -16.81 -10.68 -13.08
CA GLY A 326 -17.38 -9.45 -12.54
C GLY A 326 -17.32 -9.36 -11.02
N SER A 327 -16.80 -10.38 -10.33
CA SER A 327 -16.59 -10.38 -8.89
C SER A 327 -15.33 -9.60 -8.49
N PHE A 328 -15.17 -9.31 -7.20
CA PHE A 328 -13.95 -8.72 -6.67
C PHE A 328 -13.06 -9.81 -6.08
N PRO A 329 -11.73 -9.75 -6.29
CA PRO A 329 -10.81 -10.75 -5.76
C PRO A 329 -10.83 -10.74 -4.22
N PRO A 330 -10.76 -11.91 -3.58
CA PRO A 330 -10.60 -12.01 -2.13
C PRO A 330 -9.19 -11.56 -1.71
N LEU A 331 -9.10 -10.79 -0.64
CA LEU A 331 -7.85 -10.37 -0.02
C LEU A 331 -7.46 -11.31 1.12
N TYR A 332 -6.26 -11.89 1.00
CA TYR A 332 -5.59 -12.62 2.07
C TYR A 332 -4.26 -11.94 2.38
N ALA A 333 -4.11 -11.43 3.59
CA ALA A 333 -2.89 -10.72 4.01
C ALA A 333 -2.53 -11.02 5.47
N ARG A 334 -1.23 -11.15 5.74
CA ARG A 334 -0.68 -11.56 7.04
C ARG A 334 0.61 -10.83 7.37
N CYS A 335 0.94 -10.74 8.65
CA CYS A 335 2.28 -10.33 9.11
C CYS A 335 3.30 -11.46 8.90
N THR A 336 4.58 -11.09 8.92
CA THR A 336 5.70 -12.04 8.88
C THR A 336 5.61 -13.12 9.97
N LEU A 337 5.12 -12.81 11.18
CA LEU A 337 5.00 -13.78 12.27
C LEU A 337 3.96 -14.88 12.02
N CYS A 338 2.85 -14.56 11.35
CA CYS A 338 1.82 -15.52 10.99
C CYS A 338 2.24 -16.41 9.81
N VAL A 339 3.01 -15.85 8.88
CA VAL A 339 3.48 -16.57 7.68
C VAL A 339 4.72 -17.41 7.94
N ARG A 340 5.51 -17.05 8.96
CA ARG A 340 6.77 -17.70 9.32
C ARG A 340 6.61 -19.22 9.42
N HIS A 341 7.49 -19.93 8.70
CA HIS A 341 7.57 -21.39 8.58
C HIS A 341 6.38 -22.05 7.85
N ARG A 342 5.37 -21.28 7.46
CA ARG A 342 4.15 -21.74 6.79
C ARG A 342 4.06 -21.32 5.32
N GLN A 343 5.09 -20.70 4.78
CA GLN A 343 5.17 -20.28 3.38
C GLN A 343 6.44 -20.80 2.73
N CYS A 344 6.31 -21.31 1.51
CA CYS A 344 7.44 -21.73 0.70
C CYS A 344 8.16 -20.53 0.11
N CYS A 345 9.48 -20.40 0.31
CA CYS A 345 10.27 -19.30 -0.23
C CYS A 345 10.39 -19.30 -1.76
N LYS A 346 10.19 -20.46 -2.41
CA LYS A 346 10.30 -20.61 -3.87
C LYS A 346 8.98 -20.38 -4.60
N CYS A 347 7.93 -21.14 -4.29
CA CYS A 347 6.62 -21.01 -4.97
C CYS A 347 5.62 -20.09 -4.26
N GLN A 348 5.97 -19.57 -3.07
CA GLN A 348 5.17 -18.61 -2.32
C GLN A 348 3.81 -19.10 -1.83
N ARG A 349 3.51 -20.40 -1.99
CA ARG A 349 2.34 -21.06 -1.41
C ARG A 349 2.43 -21.08 0.11
N TRP A 350 1.29 -20.84 0.75
CA TRP A 350 1.15 -20.78 2.21
C TRP A 350 0.14 -21.81 2.70
N ILE A 351 0.32 -22.32 3.92
CA ILE A 351 -0.62 -23.23 4.59
C ILE A 351 -1.17 -22.64 5.90
N CYS A 352 -2.49 -22.68 6.04
CA CYS A 352 -3.17 -22.11 7.20
C CYS A 352 -3.16 -23.01 8.43
N GLU A 353 -3.47 -22.40 9.57
CA GLU A 353 -3.52 -23.04 10.89
C GLU A 353 -4.62 -24.11 11.00
N ASN A 354 -5.70 -23.99 10.21
CA ASN A 354 -6.77 -25.00 10.17
C ASN A 354 -6.39 -26.25 9.36
N CYS A 355 -5.50 -26.12 8.37
CA CYS A 355 -5.06 -27.23 7.52
C CYS A 355 -3.83 -27.95 8.06
N ALA A 356 -2.96 -27.23 8.79
CA ALA A 356 -1.81 -27.82 9.46
C ALA A 356 -1.59 -27.14 10.82
N THR A 357 -1.60 -27.96 11.88
CA THR A 357 -1.14 -27.55 13.21
C THR A 357 0.34 -27.18 13.16
N ASP A 358 0.85 -26.43 14.15
CA ASP A 358 2.27 -26.03 14.18
C ASP A 358 3.24 -27.23 14.12
N ASP A 359 2.84 -28.39 14.67
CA ASP A 359 3.61 -29.63 14.63
C ASP A 359 3.56 -30.32 13.25
N ASP A 360 2.44 -30.19 12.53
CA ASP A 360 2.20 -30.81 11.24
C ASP A 360 2.70 -29.97 10.06
N VAL A 361 3.02 -28.68 10.26
CA VAL A 361 3.49 -27.79 9.16
C VAL A 361 4.68 -28.40 8.42
N LYS A 362 5.58 -29.09 9.12
CA LYS A 362 6.75 -29.77 8.54
C LYS A 362 6.41 -30.84 7.50
N LEU A 363 5.18 -31.37 7.51
CA LEU A 363 4.65 -32.31 6.52
C LEU A 363 4.24 -31.63 5.21
N TRP A 364 4.27 -30.29 5.18
CA TRP A 364 3.89 -29.48 4.04
C TRP A 364 5.04 -28.59 3.59
N ILE A 365 5.62 -27.84 4.52
CA ILE A 365 6.67 -26.86 4.30
C ILE A 365 7.74 -27.07 5.36
N THR A 366 8.96 -27.33 4.93
CA THR A 366 10.07 -27.63 5.84
C THR A 366 11.39 -27.23 5.22
N THR A 367 12.46 -27.33 6.01
CA THR A 367 13.82 -27.06 5.57
C THR A 367 14.51 -28.39 5.31
N PHE A 368 15.54 -28.35 4.46
CA PHE A 368 16.32 -29.54 4.17
C PHE A 368 16.95 -30.15 5.44
N ALA A 369 17.41 -29.31 6.38
CA ALA A 369 17.99 -29.76 7.65
C ALA A 369 17.01 -30.61 8.48
N VAL A 370 15.71 -30.29 8.46
CA VAL A 370 14.69 -31.03 9.20
C VAL A 370 14.42 -32.39 8.55
N ILE A 371 14.48 -32.48 7.22
CA ILE A 371 14.41 -33.77 6.51
C ILE A 371 15.63 -34.63 6.85
N TRP A 372 16.84 -34.06 6.77
CA TRP A 372 18.08 -34.76 7.05
C TRP A 372 18.13 -35.31 8.48
N ALA A 373 17.58 -34.58 9.45
CA ALA A 373 17.44 -35.02 10.83
C ALA A 373 16.40 -36.14 11.04
N GLY A 374 15.70 -36.61 10.00
CA GLY A 374 14.70 -37.66 10.10
C GLY A 374 13.39 -37.24 10.78
N ASN A 375 13.15 -35.93 10.93
CA ASN A 375 12.01 -35.39 11.67
C ASN A 375 10.71 -35.32 10.85
N VAL A 376 10.76 -35.74 9.58
CA VAL A 376 9.62 -35.88 8.67
C VAL A 376 9.39 -37.37 8.42
N PRO A 377 8.19 -37.92 8.68
CA PRO A 377 7.91 -39.33 8.46
C PRO A 377 8.04 -39.70 6.97
N LYS A 378 8.64 -40.87 6.70
CA LYS A 378 8.84 -41.39 5.33
C LYS A 378 7.56 -41.52 4.50
N THR A 379 6.40 -41.55 5.14
CA THR A 379 5.08 -41.61 4.47
C THR A 379 4.59 -40.25 3.97
N ALA A 380 4.98 -39.14 4.62
CA ALA A 380 4.68 -37.78 4.16
C ALA A 380 5.51 -37.42 2.92
N LEU A 381 6.62 -38.12 2.76
CA LEU A 381 7.43 -38.15 1.56
C LEU A 381 6.73 -39.05 0.51
N ARG A 382 5.59 -38.60 -0.03
CA ARG A 382 4.83 -39.22 -1.14
C ARG A 382 5.70 -39.52 -2.37
N GLY A 383 6.23 -40.75 -2.48
CA GLY A 383 7.02 -41.22 -3.63
C GLY A 383 8.52 -40.96 -3.57
N TYR A 384 9.04 -40.50 -2.43
CA TYR A 384 10.47 -40.20 -2.24
C TYR A 384 11.11 -41.49 -1.72
N VAL A 385 11.58 -42.32 -2.65
CA VAL A 385 12.40 -43.47 -2.29
C VAL A 385 13.78 -42.93 -1.94
N TYR A 386 14.05 -42.79 -0.64
CA TYR A 386 15.41 -42.63 -0.14
C TYR A 386 16.15 -43.92 -0.48
N GLY A 387 17.03 -43.86 -1.48
CA GLY A 387 18.00 -44.92 -1.67
C GLY A 387 18.82 -45.04 -0.40
N ASP A 388 19.03 -46.27 0.07
CA ASP A 388 19.85 -46.61 1.24
C ASP A 388 21.34 -46.29 1.04
N ASP A 389 21.70 -45.66 -0.08
CA ASP A 389 23.06 -45.31 -0.47
C ASP A 389 23.50 -44.04 0.25
N THR A 390 24.04 -44.25 1.44
CA THR A 390 24.69 -43.24 2.29
C THR A 390 25.88 -42.52 1.64
N ASP A 391 26.30 -42.89 0.42
CA ASP A 391 27.50 -42.38 -0.24
C ASP A 391 27.27 -41.17 -1.15
N ASP A 392 26.05 -40.93 -1.68
CA ASP A 392 25.77 -39.73 -2.49
C ASP A 392 25.56 -38.46 -1.64
N PHE A 393 25.40 -38.61 -0.32
CA PHE A 393 25.19 -37.49 0.61
C PHE A 393 26.43 -36.60 0.80
N ARG A 394 27.64 -37.19 0.70
CA ARG A 394 28.92 -36.49 0.94
C ARG A 394 29.27 -35.43 -0.10
N ARG A 395 28.68 -35.47 -1.30
CA ARG A 395 28.92 -34.43 -2.33
C ARG A 395 28.13 -33.14 -2.10
N SER A 396 27.19 -33.12 -1.16
CA SER A 396 26.32 -31.95 -0.90
C SER A 396 26.76 -31.08 0.27
N GLU A 397 27.66 -31.53 1.15
CA GLU A 397 28.15 -30.73 2.30
C GLU A 397 28.82 -29.41 1.85
N ASP A 398 29.53 -29.42 0.72
CA ASP A 398 30.14 -28.21 0.16
C ASP A 398 29.10 -27.23 -0.43
N SER A 399 27.92 -27.72 -0.82
CA SER A 399 26.80 -26.88 -1.28
C SER A 399 25.97 -26.32 -0.11
N PHE A 400 26.00 -27.01 1.03
CA PHE A 400 25.27 -26.64 2.26
C PHE A 400 25.81 -25.39 2.94
N ASN A 401 27.14 -25.19 2.92
CA ASN A 401 27.74 -23.97 3.48
C ASN A 401 27.45 -22.71 2.65
N SER A 402 26.84 -22.85 1.45
CA SER A 402 26.44 -21.73 0.59
C SER A 402 24.96 -21.32 0.73
N LEU A 403 24.12 -22.13 1.40
CA LEU A 403 22.70 -21.82 1.58
C LEU A 403 22.52 -20.77 2.70
N ARG A 404 22.36 -19.52 2.29
CA ARG A 404 22.05 -18.39 3.19
C ARG A 404 20.66 -18.60 3.77
N SER A 405 20.58 -18.84 5.08
CA SER A 405 19.35 -19.01 5.87
C SER A 405 18.55 -20.29 5.55
N PRO A 406 17.77 -20.83 6.51
CA PRO A 406 17.01 -22.06 6.27
C PRO A 406 15.84 -21.77 5.32
N ASP A 407 16.03 -22.10 4.04
CA ASP A 407 14.99 -21.99 3.01
C ASP A 407 13.86 -23.00 3.29
N TYR A 408 12.67 -22.47 3.60
CA TYR A 408 11.45 -23.26 3.78
C TYR A 408 10.85 -23.61 2.43
N LEU A 409 10.82 -24.89 2.07
CA LEU A 409 10.33 -25.38 0.79
C LEU A 409 9.08 -26.22 0.97
N CYS A 410 8.11 -26.06 0.06
CA CYS A 410 6.98 -26.99 0.01
C CYS A 410 7.47 -28.35 -0.47
N LEU A 411 7.04 -29.40 0.24
CA LEU A 411 7.42 -30.78 -0.08
C LEU A 411 6.90 -31.18 -1.45
N GLU A 412 5.65 -30.83 -1.78
CA GLU A 412 4.98 -31.29 -2.99
C GLU A 412 5.71 -30.92 -4.30
N ARG A 413 6.34 -29.75 -4.37
CA ARG A 413 6.86 -29.19 -5.63
C ARG A 413 8.30 -28.71 -5.55
N CYS A 414 8.59 -27.81 -4.63
CA CYS A 414 9.87 -27.08 -4.64
C CYS A 414 11.03 -27.91 -4.10
N MET A 415 10.79 -28.73 -3.07
CA MET A 415 11.79 -29.62 -2.51
C MET A 415 12.30 -30.65 -3.57
N PRO A 416 11.44 -31.33 -4.36
CA PRO A 416 11.88 -32.18 -5.46
C PRO A 416 12.67 -31.44 -6.55
N GLU A 417 12.23 -30.24 -6.95
CA GLU A 417 12.91 -29.48 -8.01
C GLU A 417 14.33 -29.07 -7.62
N GLU A 418 14.57 -28.74 -6.34
CA GLU A 418 15.91 -28.41 -5.86
C GLU A 418 16.79 -29.65 -5.71
N TYR A 419 16.23 -30.78 -5.28
CA TYR A 419 16.98 -32.02 -5.06
C TYR A 419 17.31 -32.76 -6.36
N TYR A 420 16.35 -32.89 -7.28
CA TYR A 420 16.51 -33.61 -8.54
C TYR A 420 17.00 -32.73 -9.69
N GLY A 421 17.51 -31.54 -9.37
CA GLY A 421 17.93 -30.48 -10.30
C GLY A 421 18.03 -30.92 -11.76
N SER A 422 17.05 -30.52 -12.57
CA SER A 422 17.11 -30.57 -14.02
C SER A 422 17.46 -31.95 -14.64
N ARG A 423 16.97 -33.07 -14.11
CA ARG A 423 16.89 -34.29 -14.94
C ARG A 423 15.80 -34.07 -15.99
N GLU A 424 16.24 -33.86 -17.23
CA GLU A 424 15.40 -33.78 -18.42
C GLU A 424 14.27 -34.82 -18.34
N LYS A 425 13.05 -34.36 -18.64
CA LYS A 425 11.93 -35.25 -18.96
C LYS A 425 12.41 -36.15 -20.11
N VAL A 426 12.68 -37.42 -19.80
CA VAL A 426 12.90 -38.47 -20.81
C VAL A 426 11.56 -38.85 -21.43
#